data_AF-A0A6P0MVQ3-F1
#
_entry.id   AF-A0A6P0MVQ3-F1
#
_cell.length_a   1.000
_cell.length_b   1.000
_cell.length_c   1.000
_cell.angle_alpha   90.00
_cell.angle_beta   90.00
_cell.angle_gamma   90.00
#
_symmetry.space_group_name_H-M   'P 1'
#
loop_
_entity.id
_entity.type
_entity.pdbx_description
1 polymer ?
#
loop_
_entity_poly.entity_id
_entity_poly.type
_entity_poly.pdbx_seq_one_letter_code
_entity_poly.pdbx_strand_id
1 'polypeptide(L)'
;MVKLTSLKVLRERFNLSRLAIKYSRVTIGFWIAMVVAGLLAFSSLKYALFPDITFPVVVVNAQVPLETALETEQKLTQPIEERLLPLAGLDQMVSSTYPGRMVVTLYFHVGTDLKSSSMEVEKTLWQIALPEGATFQVIPFNLNESSAVSYTIKSDTKDLKELAEIAKTSILKEIAQLS
;
A
#
# COMPACT_ATOMS: atom_id res chain seq x y z
N MET A 1 -62.13 -11.76 17.02
CA MET A 1 -62.19 -10.28 16.84
C MET A 1 -61.49 -9.55 17.99
N VAL A 2 -60.24 -9.91 18.35
CA VAL A 2 -59.50 -9.33 19.50
C VAL A 2 -58.01 -9.23 19.16
N LYS A 3 -57.62 -8.23 18.35
CA LYS A 3 -56.19 -7.89 18.14
C LYS A 3 -55.91 -6.42 17.79
N LEU A 4 -56.91 -5.54 17.84
CA LEU A 4 -56.78 -4.14 17.41
C LEU A 4 -56.59 -3.13 18.56
N THR A 5 -56.73 -3.55 19.82
CA THR A 5 -56.66 -2.64 20.99
C THR A 5 -55.22 -2.38 21.47
N SER A 6 -54.32 -3.37 21.35
CA SER A 6 -52.93 -3.27 21.82
C SER A 6 -52.07 -2.30 21.01
N LEU A 7 -52.36 -2.11 19.72
CA LEU A 7 -51.57 -1.25 18.84
C LEU A 7 -51.87 0.25 19.03
N LYS A 8 -53.08 0.62 19.48
CA LYS A 8 -53.42 2.02 19.78
C LYS A 8 -52.73 2.53 21.04
N VAL A 9 -52.63 1.69 22.08
CA VAL A 9 -52.00 2.05 23.36
C VAL A 9 -50.49 2.27 23.20
N LEU A 10 -49.81 1.49 22.35
CA LEU A 10 -48.39 1.71 22.04
C LEU A 10 -48.17 3.04 21.28
N ARG A 11 -49.07 3.39 20.35
CA ARG A 11 -48.99 4.61 19.54
C ARG A 11 -49.19 5.89 20.37
N GLU A 12 -49.99 5.84 21.43
CA GLU A 12 -50.19 6.99 22.33
C GLU A 12 -49.02 7.21 23.32
N ARG A 13 -48.32 6.13 23.72
CA ARG A 13 -47.19 6.23 24.66
C ARG A 13 -45.90 6.75 24.01
N PHE A 14 -45.72 6.57 22.70
CA PHE A 14 -44.55 7.03 21.94
C PHE A 14 -44.91 8.13 20.94
N ASN A 15 -45.41 9.26 21.43
CA ASN A 15 -45.71 10.41 20.60
C ASN A 15 -44.53 11.40 20.61
N LEU A 16 -43.51 11.12 19.80
CA LEU A 16 -42.26 11.89 19.71
C LEU A 16 -42.52 13.39 19.42
N SER A 17 -43.49 13.68 18.57
CA SER A 17 -43.89 15.06 18.26
C SER A 17 -44.42 15.79 19.50
N ARG A 18 -45.26 15.12 20.31
CA ARG A 18 -45.78 15.70 21.56
C ARG A 18 -44.68 15.94 22.59
N LEU A 19 -43.71 15.02 22.69
CA LEU A 19 -42.55 15.14 23.59
C LEU A 19 -41.63 16.30 23.18
N ALA A 20 -41.36 16.41 21.87
CA ALA A 20 -40.53 17.46 21.31
C ALA A 20 -41.11 18.87 21.52
N ILE A 21 -42.45 19.01 21.39
CA ILE A 21 -43.16 20.28 21.63
C ILE A 21 -43.23 20.60 23.13
N LYS A 22 -43.50 19.61 23.99
CA LYS A 22 -43.61 19.81 25.44
C LYS A 22 -42.29 20.26 26.07
N TYR A 23 -41.16 19.72 25.61
CA TYR A 23 -39.82 20.04 26.11
C TYR A 23 -38.99 20.82 25.08
N SER A 24 -39.54 21.91 24.54
CA SER A 24 -38.93 22.72 23.48
C SER A 24 -37.46 23.08 23.73
N ARG A 25 -37.08 23.47 24.97
CA ARG A 25 -35.68 23.79 25.32
C ARG A 25 -34.73 22.61 25.21
N VAL A 26 -35.18 21.41 25.61
CA VAL A 26 -34.37 20.17 25.52
C VAL A 26 -34.20 19.76 24.07
N THR A 27 -35.26 19.88 23.27
CA THR A 27 -35.21 19.62 21.82
C THR A 27 -34.22 20.54 21.11
N ILE A 28 -34.24 21.85 21.42
CA ILE A 28 -33.29 22.81 20.86
C ILE A 28 -31.84 22.46 21.28
N GLY A 29 -31.62 22.18 22.57
CA GLY A 29 -30.30 21.78 23.06
C GLY A 29 -29.77 20.50 22.41
N PHE A 30 -30.64 19.51 22.19
CA PHE A 30 -30.30 18.28 21.47
C PHE A 30 -29.87 18.56 20.02
N TRP A 31 -30.61 19.39 19.29
CA TRP A 31 -30.25 19.76 17.92
C TRP A 31 -28.95 20.56 17.86
N ILE A 32 -28.71 21.48 18.80
CA ILE A 32 -27.45 22.21 18.89
C ILE A 32 -26.29 21.24 19.14
N ALA A 33 -26.44 20.30 20.09
CA ALA A 33 -25.42 19.29 20.35
C ALA A 33 -25.14 18.42 19.11
N MET A 34 -26.18 18.08 18.35
CA MET A 34 -26.06 17.31 17.11
C MET A 34 -25.34 18.08 16.00
N VAL A 35 -25.59 19.39 15.88
CA VAL A 35 -24.85 20.27 14.96
C VAL A 35 -23.38 20.39 15.34
N VAL A 36 -23.07 20.58 16.64
CA VAL A 36 -21.69 20.66 17.13
C VAL A 36 -20.96 19.33 16.90
N ALA A 37 -21.58 18.20 17.23
CA ALA A 37 -21.03 16.88 16.95
C ALA A 37 -20.80 16.65 15.45
N GLY A 38 -21.73 17.10 14.61
CA GLY A 38 -21.61 17.06 13.15
C GLY A 38 -20.43 17.88 12.63
N LEU A 39 -20.22 19.10 13.14
CA LEU A 39 -19.09 19.96 12.79
C LEU A 39 -17.74 19.33 13.18
N LEU A 40 -17.66 18.77 14.39
CA LEU A 40 -16.45 18.07 14.86
C LEU A 40 -16.17 16.82 14.00
N ALA A 41 -17.19 16.02 13.69
CA ALA A 41 -17.06 14.86 12.83
C ALA A 41 -16.65 15.23 11.40
N PHE A 42 -17.21 16.32 10.85
CA PHE A 42 -16.86 16.84 9.54
C PHE A 42 -15.40 17.29 9.48
N SER A 43 -14.91 17.98 10.52
CA SER A 43 -13.50 18.38 10.60
C SER A 43 -12.54 17.19 10.77
N SER A 44 -13.01 16.06 11.29
CA SER A 44 -12.22 14.83 11.43
C SER A 44 -12.20 13.99 10.15
N LEU A 45 -13.01 14.32 9.14
CA LEU A 45 -13.10 13.52 7.94
C LEU A 45 -11.85 13.73 7.08
N LYS A 46 -11.00 12.71 7.01
CA LYS A 46 -9.82 12.72 6.13
C LYS A 46 -10.30 12.72 4.68
N TYR A 47 -9.95 13.76 3.94
CA TYR A 47 -10.23 13.83 2.52
C TYR A 47 -9.16 13.02 1.77
N ALA A 48 -9.55 11.88 1.22
CA ALA A 48 -8.70 11.09 0.33
C ALA A 48 -9.05 11.46 -1.12
N LEU A 49 -8.18 12.26 -1.76
CA LEU A 49 -8.31 12.62 -3.18
C LEU A 49 -8.21 11.39 -4.10
N PHE A 50 -7.52 10.37 -3.64
CA PHE A 50 -7.39 9.08 -4.31
C PHE A 50 -7.91 8.01 -3.35
N PRO A 51 -8.79 7.10 -3.80
CA PRO A 51 -9.09 5.91 -3.02
C PRO A 51 -7.78 5.15 -2.77
N ASP A 52 -7.60 4.58 -1.58
CA ASP A 52 -6.42 3.78 -1.25
C ASP A 52 -6.55 2.39 -1.91
N ILE A 53 -6.35 2.35 -3.23
CA ILE A 53 -6.35 1.14 -4.04
C ILE A 53 -4.93 0.66 -4.23
N THR A 54 -4.32 0.09 -3.19
CA THR A 54 -2.94 -0.43 -3.27
C THR A 54 -2.80 -1.45 -4.41
N PHE A 55 -1.95 -1.15 -5.39
CA PHE A 55 -1.57 -2.07 -6.46
C PHE A 55 -0.18 -2.63 -6.14
N PRO A 56 -0.11 -3.77 -5.42
CA PRO A 56 1.16 -4.37 -5.04
C PRO A 56 1.89 -4.90 -6.29
N VAL A 57 3.05 -4.32 -6.57
CA VAL A 57 3.96 -4.78 -7.62
C VAL A 57 5.31 -5.11 -6.98
N VAL A 58 5.86 -6.27 -7.31
CA VAL A 58 7.21 -6.64 -6.86
C VAL A 58 8.10 -6.82 -8.07
N VAL A 59 9.20 -6.08 -8.12
CA VAL A 59 10.19 -6.16 -9.18
C VAL A 59 11.40 -6.92 -8.68
N VAL A 60 11.74 -8.00 -9.37
CA VAL A 60 12.94 -8.80 -9.12
C VAL A 60 13.95 -8.51 -10.22
N ASN A 61 15.12 -8.00 -9.83
CA ASN A 61 16.24 -7.77 -10.72
C ASN A 61 17.34 -8.77 -10.37
N ALA A 62 17.71 -9.64 -11.31
CA ALA A 62 18.79 -10.59 -11.11
C ALA A 62 19.87 -10.43 -12.18
N GLN A 63 21.12 -10.61 -11.78
CA GLN A 63 22.31 -10.44 -12.61
C GLN A 63 23.21 -11.65 -12.45
N VAL A 64 23.78 -12.10 -13.56
CA VAL A 64 24.66 -13.28 -13.63
C VAL A 64 25.69 -13.07 -14.74
N PRO A 65 26.95 -13.50 -14.60
CA PRO A 65 27.96 -13.32 -15.65
C PRO A 65 27.75 -14.33 -16.80
N LEU A 66 26.70 -14.15 -17.61
CA LEU A 66 26.40 -14.93 -18.83
C LEU A 66 26.50 -14.06 -20.08
N GLU A 67 26.98 -14.65 -21.19
CA GLU A 67 27.28 -13.90 -22.42
C GLU A 67 26.06 -13.73 -23.35
N THR A 68 25.10 -14.64 -23.30
CA THR A 68 23.95 -14.64 -24.22
C THR A 68 22.62 -14.56 -23.49
N ALA A 69 21.65 -13.88 -24.10
CA ALA A 69 20.30 -13.76 -23.53
C ALA A 69 19.59 -15.13 -23.43
N LEU A 70 19.83 -16.02 -24.39
CA LEU A 70 19.23 -17.36 -24.42
C LEU A 70 19.73 -18.22 -23.24
N GLU A 71 21.03 -18.16 -22.92
CA GLU A 71 21.56 -18.85 -21.75
C GLU A 71 21.05 -18.23 -20.44
N THR A 72 20.96 -16.90 -20.36
CA THR A 72 20.34 -16.23 -19.20
C THR A 72 18.90 -16.69 -19.02
N GLU A 73 18.13 -16.78 -20.10
CA GLU A 73 16.73 -17.19 -20.03
C GLU A 73 16.59 -18.60 -19.47
N GLN A 74 17.35 -19.56 -20.02
CA GLN A 74 17.27 -20.96 -19.62
C GLN A 74 17.81 -21.22 -18.21
N LYS A 75 18.92 -20.55 -17.82
CA LYS A 75 19.61 -20.82 -16.55
C LYS A 75 19.19 -19.92 -15.39
N LEU A 76 18.60 -18.76 -15.68
CA LEU A 76 18.23 -17.77 -14.66
C LEU A 76 16.73 -17.46 -14.69
N THR A 77 16.20 -17.01 -15.83
CA THR A 77 14.81 -16.53 -15.90
C THR A 77 13.79 -17.64 -15.70
N GLN A 78 13.87 -18.73 -16.46
CA GLN A 78 12.95 -19.88 -16.36
C GLN A 78 12.86 -20.48 -14.95
N PRO A 79 13.98 -20.85 -14.27
CA PRO A 79 13.90 -21.43 -12.94
C PRO A 79 13.36 -20.45 -11.89
N ILE A 80 13.56 -19.13 -12.07
CA ILE A 80 12.97 -18.11 -11.22
C ILE A 80 11.45 -18.02 -11.46
N GLU A 81 11.02 -17.94 -12.71
CA GLU A 81 9.60 -17.88 -13.07
C GLU A 81 8.81 -19.09 -12.56
N GLU A 82 9.32 -20.31 -12.78
CA GLU A 82 8.66 -21.55 -12.34
C GLU A 82 8.44 -21.59 -10.82
N ARG A 83 9.33 -20.97 -10.06
CA ARG A 83 9.27 -20.91 -8.59
C ARG A 83 8.38 -19.79 -8.08
N LEU A 84 8.24 -18.71 -8.84
CA LEU A 84 7.41 -17.56 -8.48
C LEU A 84 5.95 -17.70 -8.96
N LEU A 85 5.69 -18.49 -10.02
CA LEU A 85 4.33 -18.79 -10.50
C LEU A 85 3.33 -19.26 -9.43
N PRO A 86 3.69 -20.18 -8.51
CA PRO A 86 2.74 -20.69 -7.50
C PRO A 86 2.52 -19.75 -6.30
N LEU A 87 3.08 -18.52 -6.31
CA LEU A 87 2.88 -17.57 -5.23
C LEU A 87 1.40 -17.18 -5.07
N ALA A 88 0.94 -17.14 -3.83
CA ALA A 88 -0.44 -16.78 -3.53
C ALA A 88 -0.71 -15.32 -3.88
N GLY A 89 -1.83 -15.07 -4.58
CA GLY A 89 -2.26 -13.73 -4.94
C GLY A 89 -1.54 -13.12 -6.15
N LEU A 90 -0.68 -13.87 -6.84
CA LEU A 90 -0.11 -13.47 -8.12
C LEU A 90 -1.20 -13.44 -9.20
N ASP A 91 -1.36 -12.29 -9.86
CA ASP A 91 -2.32 -12.06 -10.95
C ASP A 91 -1.64 -12.16 -12.31
N GLN A 92 -0.52 -11.44 -12.47
CA GLN A 92 0.25 -11.43 -13.70
C GLN A 92 1.76 -11.41 -13.42
N MET A 93 2.53 -12.10 -14.25
CA MET A 93 3.99 -12.05 -14.24
C MET A 93 4.50 -11.68 -15.62
N VAL A 94 5.38 -10.69 -15.69
CA VAL A 94 6.04 -10.24 -16.93
C VAL A 94 7.53 -10.26 -16.72
N SER A 95 8.26 -10.94 -17.59
CA SER A 95 9.72 -11.02 -17.55
C SER A 95 10.36 -10.36 -18.76
N SER A 96 11.57 -9.89 -18.57
CA SER A 96 12.41 -9.34 -19.62
C SER A 96 13.84 -9.79 -19.37
N THR A 97 14.39 -10.53 -20.33
CA THR A 97 15.72 -11.13 -20.23
C THR A 97 16.70 -10.43 -21.17
N TYR A 98 17.88 -10.16 -20.65
CA TYR A 98 19.01 -9.57 -21.34
C TYR A 98 20.27 -10.45 -21.14
N PRO A 99 21.33 -10.28 -21.93
CA PRO A 99 22.61 -10.93 -21.65
C PRO A 99 23.09 -10.61 -20.23
N GLY A 100 23.27 -11.65 -19.40
CA GLY A 100 23.70 -11.54 -18.02
C GLY A 100 22.76 -10.84 -17.04
N ARG A 101 21.52 -10.51 -17.43
CA ARG A 101 20.56 -9.81 -16.56
C ARG A 101 19.12 -10.18 -16.87
N MET A 102 18.28 -10.21 -15.85
CA MET A 102 16.83 -10.34 -16.01
C MET A 102 16.08 -9.36 -15.10
N VAL A 103 14.88 -8.99 -15.54
CA VAL A 103 13.92 -8.22 -14.76
C VAL A 103 12.58 -8.95 -14.82
N VAL A 104 12.05 -9.35 -13.66
CA VAL A 104 10.71 -9.92 -13.53
C VAL A 104 9.83 -8.96 -12.71
N THR A 105 8.67 -8.66 -13.26
CA THR A 105 7.65 -7.84 -12.62
C THR A 105 6.47 -8.73 -12.26
N LEU A 106 6.17 -8.80 -10.96
CA LEU A 106 5.06 -9.56 -10.40
C LEU A 106 3.94 -8.59 -10.02
N TYR A 107 2.77 -8.78 -10.61
CA TYR A 107 1.54 -8.05 -10.28
C TYR A 107 0.70 -8.92 -9.36
N PHE A 108 0.39 -8.43 -8.17
CA PHE A 108 -0.47 -9.12 -7.21
C PHE A 108 -1.88 -8.52 -7.23
N HIS A 109 -2.88 -9.31 -6.83
CA HIS A 109 -4.25 -8.84 -6.72
C HIS A 109 -4.39 -7.68 -5.71
N VAL A 110 -5.33 -6.78 -6.01
CA VAL A 110 -5.67 -5.64 -5.14
C VAL A 110 -6.13 -6.13 -3.77
N GLY A 111 -5.55 -5.57 -2.71
CA GLY A 111 -5.79 -5.97 -1.32
C GLY A 111 -4.74 -6.95 -0.75
N THR A 112 -3.79 -7.40 -1.56
CA THR A 112 -2.62 -8.16 -1.07
C THR A 112 -1.64 -7.22 -0.39
N ASP A 113 -1.08 -7.63 0.77
CA ASP A 113 -0.10 -6.84 1.50
C ASP A 113 1.27 -6.89 0.80
N LEU A 114 1.70 -5.75 0.25
CA LEU A 114 2.95 -5.62 -0.53
C LEU A 114 4.19 -6.10 0.24
N LYS A 115 4.23 -5.88 1.56
CA LYS A 115 5.37 -6.26 2.41
C LYS A 115 5.44 -7.77 2.60
N SER A 116 4.30 -8.42 2.81
CA SER A 116 4.20 -9.87 2.90
C SER A 116 4.60 -10.54 1.59
N SER A 117 4.09 -10.05 0.46
CA SER A 117 4.41 -10.55 -0.87
C SER A 117 5.88 -10.38 -1.21
N SER A 118 6.50 -9.24 -0.89
CA SER A 118 7.92 -9.02 -1.15
C SER A 118 8.82 -9.95 -0.32
N MET A 119 8.48 -10.16 0.97
CA MET A 119 9.18 -11.12 1.82
C MET A 119 9.01 -12.57 1.32
N GLU A 120 7.83 -12.94 0.83
CA GLU A 120 7.58 -14.27 0.28
C GLU A 120 8.33 -14.51 -1.03
N VAL A 121 8.36 -13.52 -1.91
CA VAL A 121 9.18 -13.53 -3.13
C VAL A 121 10.65 -13.70 -2.77
N GLU A 122 11.17 -12.88 -1.85
CA GLU A 122 12.57 -12.96 -1.42
C GLU A 122 12.91 -14.33 -0.83
N LYS A 123 12.06 -14.84 0.06
CA LYS A 123 12.21 -16.19 0.65
C LYS A 123 12.22 -17.28 -0.42
N THR A 124 11.35 -17.16 -1.43
CA THR A 124 11.27 -18.13 -2.53
C THR A 124 12.55 -18.11 -3.37
N LEU A 125 13.07 -16.92 -3.70
CA LEU A 125 14.32 -16.77 -4.43
C LEU A 125 15.53 -17.37 -3.70
N TRP A 126 15.59 -17.22 -2.37
CA TRP A 126 16.64 -17.84 -1.55
C TRP A 126 16.63 -19.38 -1.56
N GLN A 127 15.51 -20.01 -1.92
CA GLN A 127 15.39 -21.46 -2.03
C GLN A 127 15.78 -22.00 -3.41
N ILE A 128 16.03 -21.13 -4.39
CA ILE A 128 16.39 -21.50 -5.75
C ILE A 128 17.91 -21.70 -5.83
N ALA A 129 18.32 -22.81 -6.44
CA ALA A 129 19.72 -23.01 -6.80
C ALA A 129 20.03 -22.15 -8.04
N LEU A 130 20.55 -20.94 -7.81
CA LEU A 130 20.99 -20.02 -8.85
C LEU A 130 22.41 -20.37 -9.33
N PRO A 131 22.78 -19.99 -10.57
CA PRO A 131 24.15 -20.17 -11.07
C PRO A 131 25.19 -19.45 -10.20
N GLU A 132 26.43 -19.93 -10.18
CA GLU A 132 27.51 -19.27 -9.44
C GLU A 132 27.70 -17.82 -9.91
N GLY A 133 27.83 -16.90 -8.94
CA GLY A 133 27.95 -15.47 -9.21
C GLY A 133 26.63 -14.74 -9.51
N ALA A 134 25.48 -15.42 -9.39
CA ALA A 134 24.18 -14.75 -9.48
C ALA A 134 23.92 -13.85 -8.27
N THR A 135 23.48 -12.63 -8.52
CA THR A 135 22.99 -11.68 -7.51
C THR A 135 21.58 -11.27 -7.86
N PHE A 136 20.73 -11.07 -6.85
CA PHE A 136 19.36 -10.61 -7.06
C PHE A 136 18.99 -9.53 -6.07
N GLN A 137 18.01 -8.72 -6.46
CA GLN A 137 17.42 -7.67 -5.65
C GLN A 137 15.91 -7.69 -5.83
N VAL A 138 15.18 -7.69 -4.71
CA VAL A 138 13.72 -7.58 -4.68
C VAL A 138 13.37 -6.14 -4.32
N ILE A 139 12.57 -5.50 -5.17
CA ILE A 139 12.17 -4.10 -5.04
C ILE A 139 10.65 -4.06 -4.98
N PRO A 140 10.04 -3.84 -3.80
CA PRO A 140 8.61 -3.62 -3.71
C PRO A 140 8.27 -2.24 -4.31
N PHE A 141 7.21 -2.20 -5.11
CA PHE A 141 6.72 -1.00 -5.77
C PHE A 141 5.22 -0.87 -5.55
N ASN A 142 4.78 0.28 -5.05
CA ASN A 142 3.37 0.61 -4.90
C ASN A 142 3.02 1.66 -5.96
N LEU A 143 2.16 1.31 -6.92
CA LEU A 143 1.82 2.23 -8.02
C LEU A 143 1.05 3.48 -7.56
N ASN A 144 0.54 3.51 -6.32
CA ASN A 144 -0.11 4.71 -5.76
C ASN A 144 0.85 5.59 -4.97
N GLU A 145 2.06 5.11 -4.68
CA GLU A 145 3.09 5.92 -4.04
C GLU A 145 3.71 6.84 -5.09
N SER A 146 3.14 8.03 -5.20
CA SER A 146 3.79 9.13 -5.90
C SER A 146 4.86 9.77 -5.01
N SER A 147 5.93 10.27 -5.62
CA SER A 147 6.95 11.04 -4.90
C SER A 147 6.31 12.25 -4.23
N ALA A 148 6.15 12.19 -2.90
CA ALA A 148 5.57 13.29 -2.14
C ALA A 148 6.47 14.53 -2.18
N VAL A 149 7.79 14.33 -2.05
CA VAL A 149 8.78 15.42 -2.14
C VAL A 149 10.06 14.93 -2.80
N SER A 150 10.64 15.73 -3.68
CA SER A 150 11.96 15.51 -4.27
C SER A 150 12.91 16.63 -3.85
N TYR A 151 14.13 16.28 -3.44
CA TYR A 151 15.13 17.22 -2.95
C TYR A 151 16.43 17.09 -3.74
N THR A 152 17.08 18.22 -3.99
CA THR A 152 18.41 18.27 -4.60
C THR A 152 19.36 19.00 -3.65
N ILE A 153 20.52 18.42 -3.40
CA ILE A 153 21.54 19.00 -2.53
C ILE A 153 22.57 19.70 -3.42
N LYS A 154 22.80 20.99 -3.17
CA LYS A 154 23.82 21.79 -3.84
C LYS A 154 24.78 22.37 -2.80
N SER A 155 26.07 22.36 -3.10
CA SER A 155 27.08 23.12 -2.37
C SER A 155 28.09 23.69 -3.34
N ASP A 156 28.51 24.93 -3.10
CA ASP A 156 29.54 25.60 -3.91
C ASP A 156 30.96 25.35 -3.35
N THR A 157 31.08 24.70 -2.18
CA THR A 157 32.37 24.48 -1.49
C THR A 157 32.73 23.01 -1.28
N LYS A 158 31.76 22.09 -1.35
CA LYS A 158 31.97 20.66 -1.12
C LYS A 158 31.95 19.87 -2.42
N ASP A 159 32.82 18.88 -2.51
CA ASP A 159 32.87 17.94 -3.64
C ASP A 159 31.70 16.95 -3.61
N LEU A 160 31.37 16.38 -4.77
CA LEU A 160 30.24 15.48 -4.97
C LEU A 160 30.32 14.25 -4.04
N LYS A 161 31.53 13.72 -3.78
CA LYS A 161 31.72 12.59 -2.85
C LYS A 161 31.33 12.95 -1.42
N GLU A 162 31.72 14.12 -0.94
CA GLU A 162 31.35 14.58 0.41
C GLU A 162 29.85 14.82 0.52
N LEU A 163 29.24 15.40 -0.51
CA LEU A 163 27.80 15.63 -0.56
C LEU A 163 27.01 14.32 -0.56
N ALA A 164 27.48 13.31 -1.30
CA ALA A 164 26.88 11.98 -1.31
C ALA A 164 26.98 11.28 0.05
N GLU A 165 28.11 11.42 0.76
CA GLU A 165 28.28 10.91 2.12
C GLU A 165 27.28 11.57 3.09
N ILE A 166 27.17 12.90 3.09
CA ILE A 166 26.24 13.65 3.94
C ILE A 166 24.78 13.26 3.64
N ALA A 167 24.44 13.13 2.36
CA ALA A 167 23.12 12.70 1.93
C ALA A 167 22.76 11.31 2.50
N LYS A 168 23.71 10.36 2.46
CA LYS A 168 23.50 9.00 2.95
C LYS A 168 23.44 8.89 4.47
N THR A 169 24.38 9.53 5.16
CA THR A 169 24.56 9.31 6.61
C THR A 169 23.61 10.13 7.48
N SER A 170 23.26 11.34 7.06
CA SER A 170 22.39 12.23 7.83
C SER A 170 20.98 12.30 7.24
N ILE A 171 20.86 12.65 5.96
CA ILE A 171 19.56 12.98 5.37
C ILE A 171 18.71 11.73 5.14
N LEU A 172 19.23 10.72 4.44
CA LEU A 172 18.48 9.48 4.18
C LEU A 172 18.16 8.74 5.48
N LYS A 173 19.08 8.76 6.45
CA LYS A 173 18.88 8.10 7.74
C LYS A 173 17.75 8.72 8.54
N GLU A 174 17.66 10.05 8.62
CA GLU A 174 16.57 10.73 9.33
C GLU A 174 15.22 10.56 8.65
N ILE A 175 15.17 10.65 7.32
CA ILE A 175 13.92 10.45 6.56
C ILE A 175 13.40 9.02 6.74
N ALA A 176 14.29 8.01 6.73
CA ALA A 176 13.91 6.62 6.96
C ALA A 176 13.40 6.33 8.39
N GLN A 177 13.65 7.21 9.36
CA GLN A 177 13.11 7.07 10.73
C GLN A 177 11.72 7.68 10.91
N LEU A 178 11.28 8.52 9.97
CA LEU A 178 9.96 9.16 10.01
C LEU A 178 8.86 8.28 9.39
N SER A 179 9.23 7.21 8.66
CA SER A 179 8.34 6.17 8.15
C SER A 179 8.18 5.01 9.13
#